data_AF-A0A7S4D4J1-F1
#
_entry.id   AF-A0A7S4D4J1-F1
#
_cell.length_a   1.000
_cell.length_b   1.000
_cell.length_c   1.000
_cell.angle_alpha   90.00
_cell.angle_beta   90.00
_cell.angle_gamma   90.00
#
_symmetry.space_group_name_H-M   'P 1'
#
loop_
_entity.id
_entity.type
_entity.pdbx_description
1 polymer ?
#
loop_
_entity_poly.entity_id
_entity_poly.type
_entity_poly.pdbx_seq_one_letter_code
_entity_poly.pdbx_strand_id
1 'polypeptide(L)'
;VDLAKPQLAAALAERWAALSEELRQPYEEEAEADARRYRHQLQAYERTLADGDDSADELEEASDGEGGRRGRKRKGGGRRDDGSKRGRYLKSAKTALQFFVLDLKEELRAAGVKGAELRRQAQEEGPAKFEALAEATKAHYAAMEQRDRVRHARDRAEVERERATAAYYLDDDEDGEAGGGARLGLKIKDLDLKKSLLKRKLAAVREEAGGESELGAAKCEQLVEACLALSDPPRSAVDLFAASMVREQGLDRPAALEKARDMWATLPAVCKEPYEAESAREADNLEAEREEVAGLLEGTVDECLERVTVYRVKRRRGRPAAKWEVGGRQLGRPRGPPRERKRGRPSAPHEAASALSPSAAKKAKKTGFHFYFADHIDALRRRRPGAPTARLQKELQDEWRAMGEAERDPWALQAKRHNRDAIAAENARLDALADRAGVTVLDLSEPLRPKKTKPESQPVVFEV
;
A
#
# COMPACT_ATOMS: atom_id res chain seq x y z
N VAL A 1 -23.25 -22.83 23.59
CA VAL A 1 -22.48 -22.35 22.41
C VAL A 1 -21.72 -21.13 22.86
N ASP A 2 -20.40 -21.23 22.99
CA ASP A 2 -19.56 -20.10 23.41
C ASP A 2 -19.27 -19.21 22.18
N LEU A 3 -20.28 -18.46 21.76
CA LEU A 3 -20.11 -17.46 20.70
C LEU A 3 -19.28 -16.30 21.23
N ALA A 4 -18.38 -15.79 20.39
CA ALA A 4 -17.69 -14.53 20.69
C ALA A 4 -18.72 -13.39 20.80
N LYS A 5 -18.49 -12.43 21.70
CA LYS A 5 -19.37 -11.26 21.91
C LYS A 5 -19.92 -10.59 20.62
N PRO A 6 -19.12 -10.33 19.56
CA PRO A 6 -19.66 -9.73 18.34
C PRO A 6 -20.60 -10.67 17.56
N GLN A 7 -20.34 -11.97 17.59
CA GLN A 7 -21.19 -12.98 16.95
C GLN A 7 -22.51 -13.16 17.72
N LEU A 8 -22.45 -13.12 19.05
CA LEU A 8 -23.64 -13.12 19.90
C LEU A 8 -24.51 -11.89 19.62
N ALA A 9 -23.90 -10.70 19.52
CA ALA A 9 -24.62 -9.47 19.20
C ALA A 9 -25.28 -9.52 17.81
N ALA A 10 -24.58 -10.04 16.80
CA ALA A 10 -25.15 -10.23 15.45
C ALA A 10 -26.32 -11.22 15.46
N ALA A 11 -26.16 -12.37 16.12
CA ALA A 11 -27.22 -13.37 16.23
C ALA A 11 -28.45 -12.86 16.99
N LEU A 12 -28.25 -12.04 18.03
CA LEU A 12 -29.36 -11.39 18.74
C LEU A 12 -30.08 -10.36 17.86
N ALA A 13 -29.34 -9.58 17.06
CA ALA A 13 -29.93 -8.63 16.13
C ALA A 13 -30.75 -9.31 15.03
N GLU A 14 -30.26 -10.42 14.47
CA GLU A 14 -31.00 -11.23 13.49
C GLU A 14 -32.26 -11.84 14.09
N ARG A 15 -32.16 -12.41 15.30
CA ARG A 15 -33.32 -12.95 16.03
C ARG A 15 -34.36 -11.88 16.32
N TRP A 16 -33.92 -10.68 16.74
CA TRP A 16 -34.81 -9.55 16.98
C TRP A 16 -35.54 -9.12 15.69
N ALA A 17 -34.82 -9.03 14.58
CA ALA A 17 -35.41 -8.69 13.28
C ALA A 17 -36.41 -9.75 12.77
N ALA A 18 -36.22 -11.01 13.15
CA ALA A 18 -37.08 -12.13 12.77
C ALA A 18 -38.34 -12.28 13.65
N LEU A 19 -38.42 -11.61 14.81
CA LEU A 19 -39.64 -11.61 15.62
C LEU A 19 -40.78 -10.91 14.88
N SER A 20 -41.99 -11.47 14.95
CA SER A 20 -43.21 -10.78 14.48
C SER A 20 -43.52 -9.58 15.37
N GLU A 21 -44.30 -8.64 14.84
CA GLU A 21 -44.67 -7.42 15.57
C GLU A 21 -45.39 -7.74 16.89
N GLU A 22 -46.29 -8.72 16.89
CA GLU A 22 -47.01 -9.19 18.08
C GLU A 22 -46.06 -9.65 19.21
N LEU A 23 -44.90 -10.23 18.85
CA LEU A 23 -43.89 -10.66 19.83
C LEU A 23 -42.93 -9.54 20.25
N ARG A 24 -42.82 -8.47 19.46
CA ARG A 24 -42.05 -7.28 19.83
C ARG A 24 -42.85 -6.32 20.69
N GLN A 25 -44.17 -6.25 20.49
CA GLN A 25 -45.09 -5.37 21.18
C GLN A 25 -44.90 -5.29 22.71
N PRO A 26 -44.79 -6.39 23.48
CA PRO A 26 -44.60 -6.27 24.93
C PRO A 26 -43.30 -5.54 25.32
N TYR A 27 -42.21 -5.70 24.55
CA TYR A 27 -40.95 -5.01 24.79
C TYR A 27 -41.04 -3.52 24.43
N GLU A 28 -41.83 -3.17 23.42
CA GLU A 28 -42.07 -1.77 23.03
C GLU A 28 -42.94 -1.07 24.07
N GLU A 29 -43.98 -1.72 24.58
CA GLU A 29 -44.81 -1.21 25.69
C GLU A 29 -43.99 -1.00 26.97
N GLU A 30 -43.09 -1.93 27.30
CA GLU A 30 -42.14 -1.78 28.41
C GLU A 30 -41.17 -0.61 28.18
N ALA A 31 -40.59 -0.49 26.97
CA ALA A 31 -39.68 0.60 26.63
C ALA A 31 -40.37 1.97 26.70
N GLU A 32 -41.63 2.06 26.27
CA GLU A 32 -42.43 3.28 26.40
C GLU A 32 -42.77 3.60 27.86
N ALA A 33 -43.14 2.59 28.65
CA ALA A 33 -43.40 2.77 30.07
C ALA A 33 -42.14 3.25 30.81
N ASP A 34 -40.98 2.69 30.48
CA ASP A 34 -39.67 3.11 30.98
C ASP A 34 -39.34 4.56 30.57
N ALA A 35 -39.59 4.91 29.30
CA ALA A 35 -39.40 6.26 28.81
C ALA A 35 -40.31 7.28 29.53
N ARG A 36 -41.58 6.92 29.82
CA ARG A 36 -42.48 7.76 30.63
C ARG A 36 -41.96 7.91 32.05
N ARG A 37 -41.55 6.82 32.70
CA ARG A 37 -40.93 6.84 34.03
C ARG A 37 -39.71 7.76 34.05
N TYR A 38 -38.81 7.61 33.09
CA TYR A 38 -37.58 8.40 32.98
C TYR A 38 -37.89 9.89 32.78
N ARG A 39 -38.87 10.25 31.93
CA ARG A 39 -39.29 11.66 31.78
C ARG A 39 -39.80 12.26 33.09
N HIS A 40 -40.60 11.51 33.86
CA HIS A 40 -41.06 11.98 35.16
C HIS A 40 -39.90 12.14 36.16
N GLN A 41 -38.95 11.20 36.18
CA GLN A 41 -37.74 11.30 37.00
C GLN A 41 -36.88 12.51 36.61
N LEU A 42 -36.74 12.77 35.31
CA LEU A 42 -35.99 13.90 34.79
C LEU A 42 -36.66 15.23 35.17
N GLN A 43 -37.98 15.34 35.03
CA GLN A 43 -38.73 16.53 35.47
C GLN A 43 -38.68 16.74 36.98
N ALA A 44 -38.75 15.67 37.78
CA ALA A 44 -38.60 15.77 39.22
C ALA A 44 -37.19 16.25 39.60
N TYR A 45 -36.16 15.73 38.92
CA TYR A 45 -34.77 16.15 39.08
C TYR A 45 -34.56 17.62 38.68
N GLU A 46 -35.13 18.05 37.55
CA GLU A 46 -35.10 19.46 37.11
C GLU A 46 -35.79 20.39 38.10
N ARG A 47 -36.92 19.96 38.70
CA ARG A 47 -37.57 20.73 39.77
C ARG A 47 -36.73 20.80 41.04
N THR A 48 -36.08 19.71 41.45
CA THR A 48 -35.16 19.76 42.59
C THR A 48 -33.97 20.69 42.34
N LEU A 49 -33.53 20.84 41.08
CA LEU A 49 -32.51 21.82 40.70
C LEU A 49 -33.04 23.27 40.73
N ALA A 50 -34.33 23.47 40.46
CA ALA A 50 -34.94 24.81 40.42
C ALA A 50 -35.41 25.32 41.79
N ASP A 51 -35.89 24.44 42.66
CA ASP A 51 -36.53 24.79 43.94
C ASP A 51 -35.54 24.87 45.13
N GLY A 52 -34.29 24.41 44.96
CA GLY A 52 -33.45 24.03 46.08
C GLY A 52 -31.99 24.47 46.00
N ASP A 53 -31.73 25.56 46.72
CA ASP A 53 -30.48 25.91 47.41
C ASP A 53 -29.41 26.63 46.58
N ASP A 54 -29.10 27.87 46.98
CA ASP A 54 -28.00 28.74 46.49
C ASP A 54 -26.59 28.12 46.62
N SER A 55 -26.50 26.81 46.85
CA SER A 55 -25.29 25.99 46.67
C SER A 55 -25.00 25.62 45.21
N ALA A 56 -25.87 26.02 44.27
CA ALA A 56 -25.68 25.80 42.83
C ALA A 56 -24.39 26.45 42.27
N ASP A 57 -23.85 27.48 42.93
CA ASP A 57 -22.57 28.12 42.58
C ASP A 57 -21.34 27.22 42.87
N GLU A 58 -21.49 26.17 43.69
CA GLU A 58 -20.38 25.25 44.03
C GLU A 58 -20.41 23.95 43.18
N LEU A 59 -21.53 23.65 42.51
CA LEU A 59 -21.68 22.44 41.68
C LEU A 59 -21.43 22.68 40.18
N GLU A 60 -21.59 23.93 39.70
CA GLU A 60 -21.33 24.27 38.29
C GLU A 60 -19.82 24.22 37.96
N GLU A 61 -18.95 24.59 38.91
CA GLU A 61 -17.48 24.45 38.76
C GLU A 61 -16.99 22.99 38.77
N ALA A 62 -17.72 22.08 39.42
CA ALA A 62 -17.35 20.65 39.46
C ALA A 62 -17.79 19.89 38.18
N SER A 63 -18.89 20.31 37.54
CA SER A 63 -19.45 19.63 36.36
C SER A 63 -18.65 19.90 35.08
N ASP A 64 -18.12 21.12 34.93
CA ASP A 64 -17.27 21.49 33.79
C ASP A 64 -15.88 20.82 33.83
N GLY A 65 -15.46 20.32 34.99
CA GLY A 65 -14.20 19.62 35.19
C GLY A 65 -14.19 18.18 34.63
N GLU A 66 -15.24 17.39 34.87
CA GLU A 66 -15.27 15.97 34.48
C GLU A 66 -16.07 15.67 33.19
N GLY A 67 -17.21 16.34 33.00
CA GLY A 67 -18.05 16.17 31.79
C GLY A 67 -17.38 16.73 30.54
N GLY A 68 -16.82 17.94 30.66
CA GLY A 68 -16.09 18.63 29.59
C GLY A 68 -14.83 17.88 29.14
N ARG A 69 -14.07 17.28 30.09
CA ARG A 69 -12.86 16.49 29.78
C ARG A 69 -13.20 15.17 29.08
N ARG A 70 -14.28 14.48 29.48
CA ARG A 70 -14.72 13.23 28.81
C ARG A 70 -15.32 13.51 27.42
N GLY A 71 -16.06 14.61 27.26
CA GLY A 71 -16.59 15.05 25.97
C GLY A 71 -15.51 15.47 24.96
N ARG A 72 -14.51 16.27 25.39
CA ARG A 72 -13.40 16.69 24.51
C ARG A 72 -12.54 15.51 24.05
N LYS A 73 -12.31 14.50 24.89
CA LYS A 73 -11.54 13.30 24.50
C LYS A 73 -12.28 12.43 23.47
N ARG A 74 -13.61 12.34 23.57
CA ARG A 74 -14.45 11.65 22.56
C ARG A 74 -14.48 12.40 21.22
N LYS A 75 -14.54 13.74 21.23
CA LYS A 75 -14.53 14.55 19.99
C LYS A 75 -13.15 14.55 19.30
N GLY A 76 -12.05 14.52 20.07
CA GLY A 76 -10.68 14.43 19.53
C GLY A 76 -10.33 13.07 18.90
N GLY A 77 -10.89 11.96 19.42
CA GLY A 77 -10.72 10.62 18.81
C GLY A 77 -11.67 10.32 17.65
N GLY A 78 -12.74 11.12 17.51
CA GLY A 78 -13.84 10.90 16.58
C GLY A 78 -13.71 11.61 15.23
N ARG A 79 -12.78 12.57 15.05
CA ARG A 79 -12.35 13.02 13.72
C ARG A 79 -11.60 11.87 13.04
N ARG A 80 -12.39 10.94 12.52
CA ARG A 80 -11.96 9.90 11.59
C ARG A 80 -11.55 10.62 10.30
N ASP A 81 -10.29 11.03 10.24
CA ASP A 81 -9.54 11.19 8.99
C ASP A 81 -9.54 9.80 8.30
N ASP A 82 -10.61 9.52 7.59
CA ASP A 82 -11.11 8.23 7.16
C ASP A 82 -10.35 7.58 6.00
N GLY A 83 -9.35 8.25 5.43
CA GLY A 83 -8.63 7.72 4.26
C GLY A 83 -7.23 7.18 4.53
N SER A 84 -6.40 7.90 5.29
CA SER A 84 -4.97 7.61 5.33
C SER A 84 -4.53 7.15 6.71
N LYS A 85 -4.48 5.82 6.90
CA LYS A 85 -3.71 5.23 8.00
C LYS A 85 -2.23 5.70 7.96
N ARG A 86 -1.71 6.19 6.83
CA ARG A 86 -0.32 6.69 6.72
C ARG A 86 -0.15 8.08 7.35
N GLY A 87 -1.09 9.00 7.15
CA GLY A 87 -1.02 10.35 7.71
C GLY A 87 -1.00 10.40 9.25
N ARG A 88 -1.63 9.41 9.91
CA ARG A 88 -1.70 9.34 11.38
C ARG A 88 -0.45 8.80 12.08
N TYR A 89 0.57 8.33 11.36
CA TYR A 89 1.77 7.74 11.98
C TYR A 89 3.09 8.37 11.54
N LEU A 90 3.09 9.58 11.00
CA LEU A 90 4.33 10.36 10.95
C LEU A 90 4.71 10.71 12.39
N LYS A 91 5.53 9.85 13.00
CA LYS A 91 6.16 10.16 14.28
C LYS A 91 7.05 11.37 14.06
N SER A 92 6.92 12.38 14.90
CA SER A 92 7.79 13.56 14.86
C SER A 92 9.27 13.17 14.85
N ALA A 93 10.10 13.99 14.21
CA ALA A 93 11.55 13.85 14.32
C ALA A 93 11.96 13.82 15.81
N LYS A 94 12.78 12.85 16.19
CA LYS A 94 13.31 12.74 17.53
C LYS A 94 14.45 13.72 17.74
N THR A 95 14.53 14.24 18.96
CA THR A 95 15.64 15.11 19.38
C THR A 95 16.86 14.29 19.83
N ALA A 96 18.03 14.92 19.91
CA ALA A 96 19.25 14.29 20.42
C ALA A 96 19.04 13.65 21.81
N LEU A 97 18.36 14.36 22.72
CA LEU A 97 17.99 13.85 24.04
C LEU A 97 17.09 12.60 23.95
N GLN A 98 16.13 12.56 23.01
CA GLN A 98 15.27 11.39 22.84
C GLN A 98 16.03 10.17 22.32
N PHE A 99 17.04 10.35 21.47
CA PHE A 99 17.93 9.26 21.07
C PHE A 99 18.75 8.76 22.26
N PHE A 100 19.35 9.66 23.05
CA PHE A 100 20.07 9.29 24.27
C PHE A 100 19.19 8.54 25.28
N VAL A 101 17.96 9.01 25.51
CA VAL A 101 17.00 8.33 26.41
C VAL A 101 16.61 6.94 25.91
N LEU A 102 16.72 6.65 24.60
CA LEU A 102 16.51 5.31 24.08
C LEU A 102 17.69 4.38 24.44
N ASP A 103 18.92 4.85 24.28
CA ASP A 103 20.11 4.08 24.65
C ASP A 103 20.18 3.86 26.16
N LEU A 104 19.89 4.89 26.96
CA LEU A 104 19.80 4.80 28.43
C LEU A 104 18.74 3.76 28.86
N LYS A 105 17.64 3.63 28.12
CA LYS A 105 16.63 2.57 28.39
C LYS A 105 17.15 1.17 28.08
N GLU A 106 18.11 1.02 27.18
CA GLU A 106 18.75 -0.27 26.92
C GLU A 106 19.74 -0.61 28.03
N GLU A 107 20.52 0.36 28.50
CA GLU A 107 21.40 0.22 29.66
C GLU A 107 20.63 -0.15 30.93
N LEU A 108 19.58 0.60 31.27
CA LEU A 108 18.73 0.32 32.44
C LEU A 108 18.03 -1.04 32.32
N ARG A 109 17.66 -1.47 31.10
CA ARG A 109 17.09 -2.81 30.88
C ARG A 109 18.14 -3.90 31.10
N ALA A 110 19.38 -3.68 30.68
CA ALA A 110 20.49 -4.58 30.96
C ALA A 110 20.78 -4.68 32.47
N ALA A 111 20.60 -3.58 33.21
CA ALA A 111 20.65 -3.54 34.68
C ALA A 111 19.43 -4.19 35.36
N GLY A 112 18.46 -4.72 34.61
CA GLY A 112 17.30 -5.43 35.15
C GLY A 112 16.06 -4.56 35.41
N VAL A 113 16.12 -3.26 35.14
CA VAL A 113 14.99 -2.33 35.31
C VAL A 113 13.94 -2.58 34.22
N LYS A 114 12.66 -2.70 34.59
CA LYS A 114 11.58 -3.08 33.66
C LYS A 114 10.33 -2.21 33.80
N GLY A 115 9.46 -2.30 32.79
CA GLY A 115 8.10 -1.78 32.86
C GLY A 115 8.01 -0.26 33.01
N ALA A 116 7.18 0.19 33.95
CA ALA A 116 6.94 1.60 34.23
C ALA A 116 8.15 2.28 34.88
N GLU A 117 8.88 1.55 35.74
CA GLU A 117 10.07 2.04 36.43
C GLU A 117 11.18 2.40 35.43
N LEU A 118 11.39 1.55 34.41
CA LEU A 118 12.32 1.83 33.31
C LEU A 118 12.02 3.15 32.60
N ARG A 119 10.73 3.45 32.39
CA ARG A 119 10.33 4.70 31.74
C ARG A 119 10.53 5.89 32.66
N ARG A 120 10.22 5.73 33.95
CA ARG A 120 10.36 6.77 34.97
C ARG A 120 11.82 7.15 35.15
N GLN A 121 12.69 6.18 35.44
CA GLN A 121 14.13 6.40 35.64
C GLN A 121 14.79 7.04 34.41
N ALA A 122 14.52 6.52 33.20
CA ALA A 122 15.09 7.11 31.99
C ALA A 122 14.62 8.55 31.71
N GLN A 123 13.43 8.92 32.18
CA GLN A 123 12.87 10.26 32.01
C GLN A 123 13.36 11.24 33.10
N GLU A 124 13.56 10.75 34.33
CA GLU A 124 14.11 11.50 35.46
C GLU A 124 15.62 11.73 35.31
N GLU A 125 16.39 10.69 35.00
CA GLU A 125 17.85 10.76 34.92
C GLU A 125 18.37 11.22 33.55
N GLY A 126 17.56 11.03 32.50
CA GLY A 126 17.94 11.28 31.11
C GLY A 126 18.51 12.69 30.87
N PRO A 127 17.80 13.77 31.23
CA PRO A 127 18.27 15.13 30.99
C PRO A 127 19.61 15.43 31.68
N ALA A 128 19.74 15.12 32.99
CA ALA A 128 20.96 15.38 33.75
C ALA A 128 22.15 14.57 33.22
N LYS A 129 21.94 13.28 32.90
CA LYS A 129 22.98 12.45 32.30
C LYS A 129 23.38 12.94 30.91
N PHE A 130 22.43 13.41 30.10
CA PHE A 130 22.71 13.96 28.77
C PHE A 130 23.53 15.25 28.84
N GLU A 131 23.23 16.15 29.79
CA GLU A 131 24.00 17.38 30.00
C GLU A 131 25.44 17.10 30.46
N ALA A 132 25.64 16.07 31.29
CA ALA A 132 26.94 15.64 31.78
C ALA A 132 27.78 14.88 30.73
N LEU A 133 27.23 14.52 29.56
CA LEU A 133 28.00 13.84 28.51
C LEU A 133 29.11 14.74 27.96
N ALA A 134 30.23 14.10 27.57
CA ALA A 134 31.27 14.76 26.81
C ALA A 134 30.72 15.29 25.47
N GLU A 135 31.19 16.46 25.03
CA GLU A 135 30.73 17.12 23.81
C GLU A 135 30.84 16.25 22.55
N ALA A 136 31.88 15.41 22.45
CA ALA A 136 32.02 14.45 21.35
C ALA A 136 30.84 13.45 21.28
N THR A 137 30.33 13.03 22.45
CA THR A 137 29.18 12.10 22.53
C THR A 137 27.87 12.84 22.25
N LYS A 138 27.71 14.08 22.73
CA LYS A 138 26.56 14.92 22.37
C LYS A 138 26.51 15.18 20.86
N ALA A 139 27.65 15.40 20.22
CA ALA A 139 27.76 15.58 18.77
C ALA A 139 27.27 14.35 18.00
N HIS A 140 27.51 13.13 18.50
CA HIS A 140 26.97 11.90 17.93
C HIS A 140 25.43 11.89 17.94
N TYR A 141 24.81 12.22 19.08
CA TYR A 141 23.35 12.31 19.19
C TYR A 141 22.76 13.43 18.34
N ALA A 142 23.45 14.57 18.23
CA ALA A 142 23.06 15.66 17.34
C ALA A 142 23.10 15.23 15.86
N ALA A 143 24.09 14.45 15.45
CA ALA A 143 24.16 13.91 14.10
C ALA A 143 23.00 12.93 13.81
N MET A 144 22.59 12.12 14.80
CA MET A 144 21.41 11.26 14.68
C MET A 144 20.11 12.06 14.56
N GLU A 145 19.96 13.13 15.34
CA GLU A 145 18.83 14.06 15.22
C GLU A 145 18.75 14.68 13.82
N GLN A 146 19.87 15.14 13.26
CA GLN A 146 19.88 15.71 11.90
C GLN A 146 19.44 14.71 10.84
N ARG A 147 19.92 13.46 10.93
CA ARG A 147 19.47 12.37 10.04
C ARG A 147 17.97 12.10 10.20
N ASP A 148 17.45 12.16 11.43
CA ASP A 148 16.03 11.94 11.71
C ASP A 148 15.16 13.08 11.18
N ARG A 149 15.62 14.34 11.30
CA ARG A 149 14.95 15.50 10.71
C ARG A 149 14.83 15.37 9.19
N VAL A 150 15.89 14.92 8.51
CA VAL A 150 15.86 14.66 7.06
C VAL A 150 14.86 13.54 6.73
N ARG A 151 14.86 12.44 7.49
CA ARG A 151 13.90 11.33 7.33
C ARG A 151 12.46 11.81 7.51
N HIS A 152 12.18 12.55 8.59
CA HIS A 152 10.86 13.11 8.86
C HIS A 152 10.40 14.12 7.80
N ALA A 153 11.29 14.98 7.31
CA ALA A 153 10.97 15.91 6.22
C ALA A 153 10.61 15.18 4.92
N ARG A 154 11.36 14.13 4.58
CA ARG A 154 11.05 13.26 3.43
C ARG A 154 9.70 12.56 3.60
N ASP A 155 9.46 11.96 4.77
CA ASP A 155 8.22 11.23 5.04
C ASP A 155 7.01 12.19 5.05
N ARG A 156 7.17 13.42 5.55
CA ARG A 156 6.16 14.49 5.44
C ARG A 156 5.89 14.86 3.98
N ALA A 157 6.93 15.07 3.18
CA ALA A 157 6.78 15.38 1.75
C ALA A 157 6.10 14.24 0.98
N GLU A 158 6.33 12.98 1.35
CA GLU A 158 5.63 11.83 0.77
C GLU A 158 4.12 11.84 1.11
N VAL A 159 3.77 12.10 2.37
CA VAL A 159 2.36 12.21 2.79
C VAL A 159 1.66 13.40 2.13
N GLU A 160 2.34 14.53 1.97
CA GLU A 160 1.81 15.68 1.23
C GLU A 160 1.59 15.35 -0.25
N ARG A 161 2.52 14.63 -0.91
CA ARG A 161 2.33 14.12 -2.27
C ARG A 161 1.16 13.14 -2.38
N GLU A 162 1.03 12.21 -1.42
CA GLU A 162 -0.12 11.30 -1.36
C GLU A 162 -1.43 12.06 -1.19
N ARG A 163 -1.45 13.10 -0.35
CA ARG A 163 -2.63 13.94 -0.12
C ARG A 163 -2.98 14.77 -1.36
N ALA A 164 -1.99 15.38 -2.02
CA ALA A 164 -2.19 16.10 -3.28
C ALA A 164 -2.72 15.17 -4.37
N THR A 165 -2.17 13.95 -4.47
CA THR A 165 -2.66 12.93 -5.39
C THR A 165 -4.11 12.53 -5.05
N ALA A 166 -4.45 12.37 -3.77
CA ALA A 166 -5.80 12.02 -3.35
C ALA A 166 -6.82 13.14 -3.63
N ALA A 167 -6.45 14.41 -3.42
CA ALA A 167 -7.28 15.56 -3.75
C ALA A 167 -7.61 15.61 -5.25
N TYR A 168 -6.60 15.38 -6.11
CA TYR A 168 -6.80 15.31 -7.57
C TYR A 168 -7.83 14.25 -8.01
N TYR A 169 -8.03 13.17 -7.25
CA TYR A 169 -9.03 12.15 -7.56
C TYR A 169 -10.43 12.43 -6.99
N LEU A 170 -10.59 13.46 -6.16
CA LEU A 170 -11.89 13.81 -5.55
C LEU A 170 -12.61 14.95 -6.29
N ASP A 171 -11.89 15.81 -7.00
CA ASP A 171 -12.49 16.95 -7.72
C ASP A 171 -13.15 16.58 -9.07
N ASP A 172 -12.92 15.37 -9.58
CA ASP A 172 -13.48 14.92 -10.88
C ASP A 172 -14.93 14.37 -10.78
N ASP A 173 -15.55 14.36 -9.60
CA ASP A 173 -16.90 13.80 -9.36
C ASP A 173 -18.01 14.87 -9.16
N GLU A 174 -17.71 16.19 -9.22
CA GLU A 174 -18.70 17.24 -8.86
C GLU A 174 -19.67 17.71 -9.97
N ASP A 175 -19.47 17.36 -11.25
CA ASP A 175 -20.36 17.84 -12.33
C ASP A 175 -21.39 16.79 -12.84
N GLY A 176 -21.64 15.73 -12.08
CA GLY A 176 -22.59 14.67 -12.45
C GLY A 176 -23.90 14.74 -11.68
N GLU A 177 -24.94 15.24 -12.34
CA GLU A 177 -26.35 15.26 -11.90
C GLU A 177 -26.80 14.06 -11.05
N ALA A 178 -27.61 14.40 -10.04
CA ALA A 178 -28.46 13.56 -9.21
C ALA A 178 -28.79 12.16 -9.80
N GLY A 179 -28.11 11.13 -9.29
CA GLY A 179 -28.45 9.74 -9.56
C GLY A 179 -27.93 8.82 -8.47
N GLY A 180 -28.71 8.64 -7.41
CA GLY A 180 -28.38 7.73 -6.32
C GLY A 180 -28.19 6.29 -6.79
N GLY A 181 -27.11 5.64 -6.33
CA GLY A 181 -26.96 4.20 -6.55
C GLY A 181 -25.55 3.65 -6.33
N ALA A 182 -25.35 3.05 -5.16
CA ALA A 182 -24.38 1.98 -4.89
C ALA A 182 -22.90 2.23 -5.26
N ARG A 183 -22.13 2.66 -4.25
CA ARG A 183 -20.67 2.48 -4.17
C ARG A 183 -20.30 0.99 -4.21
N LEU A 184 -20.10 0.45 -5.41
CA LEU A 184 -19.43 -0.84 -5.63
C LEU A 184 -17.97 -0.59 -6.01
N GLY A 185 -17.06 -1.14 -5.19
CA GLY A 185 -15.63 -1.08 -5.40
C GLY A 185 -15.22 -1.70 -6.74
N LEU A 186 -14.84 -0.85 -7.68
CA LEU A 186 -14.20 -1.23 -8.94
C LEU A 186 -12.73 -0.84 -8.86
N LYS A 187 -11.91 -1.72 -8.29
CA LYS A 187 -10.50 -1.79 -8.64
C LYS A 187 -10.40 -2.70 -9.86
N ILE A 188 -9.70 -2.25 -10.90
CA ILE A 188 -9.47 -2.95 -12.19
C ILE A 188 -10.53 -2.68 -13.28
N LYS A 189 -10.81 -1.42 -13.62
CA LYS A 189 -11.33 -1.02 -14.95
C LYS A 189 -10.78 0.33 -15.48
N ASP A 190 -9.74 0.88 -14.85
CA ASP A 190 -9.28 2.25 -15.15
C ASP A 190 -8.61 2.43 -16.51
N LEU A 191 -8.02 1.38 -17.11
CA LEU A 191 -7.34 1.52 -18.40
C LEU A 191 -8.32 1.59 -19.57
N ASP A 192 -9.40 0.82 -19.52
CA ASP A 192 -10.45 0.86 -20.55
C ASP A 192 -11.36 2.07 -20.37
N LEU A 193 -11.61 2.50 -19.13
CA LEU A 193 -12.35 3.73 -18.84
C LEU A 193 -11.53 4.98 -19.22
N LYS A 194 -10.21 4.99 -18.97
CA LYS A 194 -9.33 6.10 -19.40
C LYS A 194 -9.09 6.10 -20.91
N LYS A 195 -9.03 4.93 -21.56
CA LYS A 195 -9.08 4.86 -23.03
C LYS A 195 -10.41 5.33 -23.58
N SER A 196 -11.54 5.02 -22.95
CA SER A 196 -12.86 5.51 -23.38
C SER A 196 -13.01 7.01 -23.14
N LEU A 197 -12.44 7.55 -22.06
CA LEU A 197 -12.42 8.97 -21.76
C LEU A 197 -11.49 9.75 -22.69
N LEU A 198 -10.29 9.23 -22.98
CA LEU A 198 -9.43 9.81 -24.02
C LEU A 198 -10.09 9.74 -25.39
N LYS A 199 -10.75 8.63 -25.74
CA LYS A 199 -11.53 8.53 -26.98
C LYS A 199 -12.72 9.50 -27.02
N ARG A 200 -13.41 9.73 -25.90
CA ARG A 200 -14.51 10.71 -25.79
C ARG A 200 -14.00 12.14 -25.84
N LYS A 201 -12.88 12.46 -25.20
CA LYS A 201 -12.25 13.79 -25.25
C LYS A 201 -11.67 14.06 -26.64
N LEU A 202 -11.05 13.08 -27.28
CA LEU A 202 -10.68 13.16 -28.71
C LEU A 202 -11.90 13.29 -29.62
N ALA A 203 -13.03 12.63 -29.30
CA ALA A 203 -14.27 12.79 -30.06
C ALA A 203 -14.91 14.17 -29.86
N ALA A 204 -14.85 14.73 -28.66
CA ALA A 204 -15.33 16.09 -28.35
C ALA A 204 -14.48 17.15 -29.05
N VAL A 205 -13.15 17.03 -29.01
CA VAL A 205 -12.24 17.89 -29.80
C VAL A 205 -12.49 17.72 -31.30
N ARG A 206 -12.90 16.52 -31.76
CA ARG A 206 -13.26 16.24 -33.15
C ARG A 206 -14.62 16.83 -33.56
N GLU A 207 -15.56 16.99 -32.64
CA GLU A 207 -16.82 17.71 -32.85
C GLU A 207 -16.60 19.23 -32.83
N GLU A 208 -15.80 19.74 -31.89
CA GLU A 208 -15.47 21.18 -31.79
C GLU A 208 -14.61 21.66 -32.96
N ALA A 209 -13.74 20.82 -33.51
CA ALA A 209 -12.93 21.14 -34.70
C ALA A 209 -13.72 21.16 -36.02
N GLY A 210 -15.07 21.06 -35.98
CA GLY A 210 -15.91 21.06 -37.16
C GLY A 210 -15.66 19.81 -37.99
N GLY A 211 -16.30 18.70 -37.61
CA GLY A 211 -16.06 17.39 -38.18
C GLY A 211 -16.12 17.33 -39.70
N GLU A 212 -14.97 17.47 -40.36
CA GLU A 212 -14.73 17.05 -41.74
C GLU A 212 -13.22 17.11 -42.10
N SER A 213 -12.37 16.41 -41.36
CA SER A 213 -11.25 15.74 -42.02
C SER A 213 -10.73 14.56 -41.20
N GLU A 214 -10.60 13.39 -41.85
CA GLU A 214 -9.79 12.27 -41.33
C GLU A 214 -8.32 12.70 -41.07
N LEU A 215 -7.91 13.81 -41.69
CA LEU A 215 -6.63 14.49 -41.49
C LEU A 215 -6.41 14.91 -40.02
N GLY A 216 -7.45 15.31 -39.28
CA GLY A 216 -7.31 15.80 -37.90
C GLY A 216 -6.90 14.72 -36.88
N ALA A 217 -7.50 13.52 -36.96
CA ALA A 217 -7.17 12.42 -36.06
C ALA A 217 -5.77 11.85 -36.33
N ALA A 218 -5.40 11.72 -37.62
CA ALA A 218 -4.06 11.32 -38.02
C ALA A 218 -3.01 12.34 -37.56
N LYS A 219 -3.31 13.65 -37.65
CA LYS A 219 -2.43 14.72 -37.18
C LYS A 219 -2.25 14.72 -35.65
N CYS A 220 -3.31 14.42 -34.89
CA CYS A 220 -3.20 14.25 -33.43
C CYS A 220 -2.37 13.03 -33.03
N GLU A 221 -2.54 11.89 -33.71
CA GLU A 221 -1.69 10.70 -33.46
C GLU A 221 -0.24 10.97 -33.84
N GLN A 222 0.02 11.65 -34.96
CA GLN A 222 1.36 12.08 -35.37
C GLN A 222 2.00 13.03 -34.35
N LEU A 223 1.23 13.98 -33.79
CA LEU A 223 1.72 14.88 -32.73
C LEU A 223 2.04 14.13 -31.44
N VAL A 224 1.23 13.13 -31.04
CA VAL A 224 1.52 12.30 -29.86
C VAL A 224 2.75 11.43 -30.08
N GLU A 225 2.92 10.86 -31.27
CA GLU A 225 4.13 10.09 -31.62
C GLU A 225 5.36 10.99 -31.69
N ALA A 226 5.25 12.20 -32.25
CA ALA A 226 6.32 13.20 -32.26
C ALA A 226 6.71 13.60 -30.84
N CYS A 227 5.75 13.94 -29.97
CA CYS A 227 6.00 14.25 -28.56
C CYS A 227 6.63 13.07 -27.79
N LEU A 228 6.26 11.83 -28.13
CA LEU A 228 6.88 10.64 -27.53
C LEU A 228 8.32 10.45 -28.01
N ALA A 229 8.60 10.68 -29.28
CA ALA A 229 9.95 10.63 -29.85
C ALA A 229 10.85 11.72 -29.25
N LEU A 230 10.34 12.95 -29.12
CA LEU A 230 11.05 14.08 -28.53
C LEU A 230 11.28 13.95 -27.02
N SER A 231 10.56 13.04 -26.36
CA SER A 231 10.76 12.73 -24.93
C SER A 231 11.94 11.80 -24.66
N ASP A 232 12.52 11.19 -25.69
CA ASP A 232 13.77 10.45 -25.54
C ASP A 232 14.96 11.42 -25.47
N PRO A 233 15.90 11.23 -24.52
CA PRO A 233 17.13 12.02 -24.51
C PRO A 233 17.95 11.70 -25.78
N PRO A 234 18.76 12.66 -26.28
CA PRO A 234 19.72 12.39 -27.35
C PRO A 234 20.60 11.20 -26.97
N ARG A 235 21.02 10.41 -27.96
CA ARG A 235 21.91 9.28 -27.68
C ARG A 235 23.24 9.82 -27.19
N SER A 236 23.77 9.25 -26.12
CA SER A 236 25.11 9.60 -25.66
C SER A 236 26.15 9.16 -26.68
N ALA A 237 27.31 9.81 -26.72
CA ALA A 237 28.43 9.41 -27.57
C ALA A 237 28.82 7.92 -27.36
N VAL A 238 28.68 7.41 -26.13
CA VAL A 238 28.89 5.99 -25.78
C VAL A 238 27.82 5.09 -26.41
N ASP A 239 26.56 5.52 -26.45
CA ASP A 239 25.48 4.75 -27.10
C ASP A 239 25.65 4.71 -28.62
N LEU A 240 26.14 5.81 -29.23
CA LEU A 240 26.48 5.88 -30.66
C LEU A 240 27.65 4.96 -31.00
N PHE A 241 28.69 4.94 -30.15
CA PHE A 241 29.81 4.00 -30.26
C PHE A 241 29.38 2.55 -30.06
N ALA A 242 28.49 2.27 -29.10
CA ALA A 242 27.91 0.93 -28.95
C ALA A 242 27.11 0.52 -30.20
N ALA A 243 26.39 1.45 -30.83
CA ALA A 243 25.64 1.18 -32.05
C ALA A 243 26.55 0.89 -33.26
N SER A 244 27.74 1.50 -33.38
CA SER A 244 28.72 1.12 -34.41
C SER A 244 29.27 -0.30 -34.16
N MET A 245 29.55 -0.66 -32.91
CA MET A 245 29.97 -2.02 -32.55
C MET A 245 28.93 -3.09 -32.90
N VAL A 246 27.63 -2.82 -32.71
CA VAL A 246 26.57 -3.74 -33.15
C VAL A 246 26.62 -3.95 -34.67
N ARG A 247 26.81 -2.87 -35.45
CA ARG A 247 26.85 -2.94 -36.92
C ARG A 247 28.10 -3.64 -37.44
N GLU A 248 29.26 -3.35 -36.86
CA GLU A 248 30.56 -3.82 -37.36
C GLU A 248 30.96 -5.19 -36.80
N GLN A 249 30.62 -5.47 -35.53
CA GLN A 249 31.04 -6.68 -34.82
C GLN A 249 29.90 -7.67 -34.60
N GLY A 250 28.65 -7.33 -34.95
CA GLY A 250 27.49 -8.20 -34.79
C GLY A 250 27.15 -8.52 -33.33
N LEU A 251 27.61 -7.69 -32.39
CA LEU A 251 27.32 -7.85 -30.96
C LEU A 251 25.83 -7.57 -30.68
N ASP A 252 25.26 -8.24 -29.68
CA ASP A 252 23.95 -7.86 -29.18
C ASP A 252 24.04 -6.55 -28.39
N ARG A 253 22.97 -5.75 -28.43
CA ARG A 253 22.96 -4.38 -27.90
C ARG A 253 23.43 -4.28 -26.43
N PRO A 254 23.04 -5.18 -25.50
CA PRO A 254 23.54 -5.13 -24.12
C PRO A 254 25.06 -5.36 -24.02
N ALA A 255 25.60 -6.37 -24.72
CA ALA A 255 27.04 -6.65 -24.70
C ALA A 255 27.84 -5.55 -25.40
N ALA A 256 27.31 -4.97 -26.47
CA ALA A 256 27.92 -3.83 -27.14
C ALA A 256 27.99 -2.60 -26.22
N LEU A 257 26.96 -2.32 -25.42
CA LEU A 257 26.95 -1.20 -24.47
C LEU A 257 27.94 -1.38 -23.32
N GLU A 258 28.04 -2.59 -22.76
CA GLU A 258 29.02 -2.90 -21.72
C GLU A 258 30.44 -2.73 -22.25
N LYS A 259 30.74 -3.37 -23.39
CA LYS A 259 32.05 -3.26 -24.05
C LYS A 259 32.39 -1.83 -24.47
N ALA A 260 31.40 -1.08 -24.99
CA ALA A 260 31.58 0.31 -25.35
C ALA A 260 31.96 1.18 -24.15
N ARG A 261 31.34 0.98 -22.98
CA ARG A 261 31.68 1.73 -21.76
C ARG A 261 33.12 1.49 -21.30
N ASP A 262 33.55 0.23 -21.30
CA ASP A 262 34.90 -0.14 -20.91
C ASP A 262 35.95 0.45 -21.86
N MET A 263 35.69 0.37 -23.17
CA MET A 263 36.58 0.91 -24.19
C MET A 263 36.55 2.44 -24.23
N TRP A 264 35.41 3.07 -23.97
CA TRP A 264 35.26 4.53 -24.02
C TRP A 264 36.17 5.22 -23.00
N ALA A 265 36.39 4.63 -21.84
CA ALA A 265 37.30 5.18 -20.82
C ALA A 265 38.75 5.27 -21.31
N THR A 266 39.17 4.34 -22.18
CA THR A 266 40.56 4.22 -22.66
C THR A 266 40.78 4.73 -24.09
N LEU A 267 39.70 5.05 -24.80
CA LEU A 267 39.76 5.55 -26.17
C LEU A 267 40.46 6.94 -26.22
N PRO A 268 41.41 7.15 -27.15
CA PRO A 268 41.99 8.47 -27.38
C PRO A 268 40.93 9.51 -27.76
N ALA A 269 41.15 10.78 -27.40
CA ALA A 269 40.21 11.88 -27.66
C ALA A 269 39.84 12.01 -29.15
N VAL A 270 40.82 11.89 -30.04
CA VAL A 270 40.63 11.94 -31.51
C VAL A 270 39.60 10.90 -32.00
N CYS A 271 39.49 9.75 -31.32
CA CYS A 271 38.51 8.71 -31.66
C CYS A 271 37.12 8.96 -31.04
N LYS A 272 37.01 9.83 -30.02
CA LYS A 272 35.75 10.22 -29.36
C LYS A 272 35.07 11.39 -30.06
N GLU A 273 35.88 12.34 -30.53
CA GLU A 273 35.44 13.55 -31.25
C GLU A 273 34.32 13.32 -32.26
N PRO A 274 34.36 12.32 -33.18
CA PRO A 274 33.27 12.13 -34.15
C PRO A 274 31.94 11.75 -33.49
N TYR A 275 31.96 10.95 -32.43
CA TYR A 275 30.74 10.52 -31.73
C TYR A 275 30.22 11.59 -30.77
N GLU A 276 31.11 12.38 -30.17
CA GLU A 276 30.74 13.54 -29.36
C GLU A 276 30.11 14.64 -30.23
N ALA A 277 30.68 14.88 -31.42
CA ALA A 277 30.11 15.81 -32.39
C ALA A 277 28.75 15.31 -32.93
N GLU A 278 28.60 14.00 -33.18
CA GLU A 278 27.31 13.43 -33.61
C GLU A 278 26.26 13.48 -32.49
N SER A 279 26.64 13.21 -31.23
CA SER A 279 25.76 13.32 -30.07
C SER A 279 25.30 14.76 -29.83
N ALA A 280 26.20 15.74 -30.00
CA ALA A 280 25.86 17.17 -29.92
C ALA A 280 24.89 17.58 -31.04
N ARG A 281 25.13 17.14 -32.29
CA ARG A 281 24.20 17.38 -33.40
C ARG A 281 22.82 16.75 -33.17
N GLU A 282 22.75 15.54 -32.58
CA GLU A 282 21.47 14.95 -32.18
C GLU A 282 20.74 15.77 -31.12
N ALA A 283 21.48 16.36 -30.16
CA ALA A 283 20.90 17.23 -29.14
C ALA A 283 20.34 18.51 -29.77
N ASP A 284 21.11 19.19 -30.62
CA ASP A 284 20.69 20.41 -31.31
C ASP A 284 19.47 20.15 -32.22
N ASN A 285 19.45 19.03 -32.96
CA ASN A 285 18.30 18.65 -33.78
C ASN A 285 17.05 18.37 -32.93
N LEU A 286 17.19 17.66 -31.81
CA LEU A 286 16.06 17.40 -30.91
C LEU A 286 15.54 18.68 -30.26
N GLU A 287 16.41 19.65 -29.97
CA GLU A 287 16.00 20.96 -29.47
C GLU A 287 15.24 21.76 -30.54
N ALA A 288 15.74 21.80 -31.78
CA ALA A 288 15.06 22.42 -32.90
C ALA A 288 13.69 21.77 -33.19
N GLU A 289 13.59 20.44 -33.19
CA GLU A 289 12.31 19.73 -33.36
C GLU A 289 11.36 19.99 -32.18
N ARG A 290 11.88 20.14 -30.95
CA ARG A 290 11.06 20.54 -29.79
C ARG A 290 10.52 21.95 -29.95
N GLU A 291 11.31 22.90 -30.42
CA GLU A 291 10.86 24.26 -30.71
C GLU A 291 9.83 24.30 -31.85
N GLU A 292 9.99 23.49 -32.89
CA GLU A 292 9.00 23.38 -33.98
C GLU A 292 7.67 22.81 -33.45
N VAL A 293 7.71 21.73 -32.67
CA VAL A 293 6.52 21.16 -32.05
C VAL A 293 5.91 22.12 -31.01
N ALA A 294 6.74 22.92 -30.33
CA ALA A 294 6.29 24.01 -29.47
C ALA A 294 5.50 25.07 -30.23
N GLY A 295 5.96 25.44 -31.43
CA GLY A 295 5.26 26.41 -32.27
C GLY A 295 3.93 25.88 -32.82
N LEU A 296 3.82 24.57 -33.04
CA LEU A 296 2.60 23.91 -33.53
C LEU A 296 1.54 23.68 -32.45
N LEU A 297 1.95 23.59 -31.19
CA LEU A 297 1.07 23.49 -30.03
C LEU A 297 0.98 24.89 -29.44
N GLU A 298 -0.08 25.65 -29.72
CA GLU A 298 -0.32 26.99 -29.14
C GLU A 298 -0.60 26.92 -27.61
N GLY A 299 0.37 26.41 -26.84
CA GLY A 299 0.32 26.10 -25.42
C GLY A 299 1.67 25.53 -24.97
N THR A 300 2.04 25.76 -23.70
CA THR A 300 3.39 25.46 -23.21
C THR A 300 3.72 23.96 -23.32
N VAL A 301 4.78 23.62 -24.07
CA VAL A 301 5.32 22.27 -24.28
C VAL A 301 5.44 21.46 -22.99
N ASP A 302 5.71 22.14 -21.88
CA ASP A 302 5.84 21.56 -20.55
C ASP A 302 4.57 20.82 -20.10
N GLU A 303 3.38 21.33 -20.42
CA GLU A 303 2.11 20.68 -20.04
C GLU A 303 1.85 19.40 -20.85
N CYS A 304 2.26 19.38 -22.12
CA CYS A 304 2.21 18.19 -22.97
C CYS A 304 3.25 17.14 -22.53
N LEU A 305 4.47 17.58 -22.19
CA LEU A 305 5.53 16.70 -21.69
C LEU A 305 5.22 16.13 -20.30
N GLU A 306 4.57 16.87 -19.41
CA GLU A 306 4.07 16.34 -18.12
C GLU A 306 3.04 15.22 -18.32
N ARG A 307 2.11 15.39 -19.27
CA ARG A 307 1.13 14.35 -19.58
C ARG A 307 1.77 13.10 -20.20
N VAL A 308 2.78 13.28 -21.06
CA VAL A 308 3.56 12.18 -21.67
C VAL A 308 4.44 11.46 -20.65
N THR A 309 5.05 12.17 -19.70
CA THR A 309 5.86 11.57 -18.62
C THR A 309 5.00 10.76 -17.64
N VAL A 310 3.81 11.24 -17.29
CA VAL A 310 2.81 10.45 -16.52
C VAL A 310 2.43 9.15 -17.26
N TYR A 311 2.30 9.21 -18.59
CA TYR A 311 2.05 8.02 -19.41
C TYR A 311 3.23 7.03 -19.40
N ARG A 312 4.48 7.51 -19.47
CA ARG A 312 5.71 6.70 -19.37
C ARG A 312 5.83 5.96 -18.03
N VAL A 313 5.60 6.65 -16.92
CA VAL A 313 5.67 6.05 -15.57
C VAL A 313 4.64 4.93 -15.42
N LYS A 314 3.44 5.12 -15.97
CA LYS A 314 2.39 4.08 -15.99
C LYS A 314 2.75 2.91 -16.91
N ARG A 315 3.33 3.17 -18.10
CA ARG A 315 3.80 2.11 -19.03
C ARG A 315 4.91 1.26 -18.42
N ARG A 316 5.88 1.86 -17.69
CA ARG A 316 6.97 1.13 -17.01
C ARG A 316 6.49 0.27 -15.85
N ARG A 317 5.38 0.62 -15.19
CA ARG A 317 4.81 -0.14 -14.05
C ARG A 317 3.86 -1.27 -14.44
N GLY A 318 3.47 -1.40 -15.71
CA GLY A 318 2.25 -2.12 -16.09
C GLY A 318 2.32 -3.23 -17.14
N ARG A 319 3.48 -3.75 -17.56
CA ARG A 319 3.50 -4.84 -18.57
C ARG A 319 4.08 -6.16 -18.06
N PRO A 320 3.25 -7.21 -17.90
CA PRO A 320 3.60 -8.53 -18.39
C PRO A 320 3.52 -8.54 -19.94
N ALA A 321 4.40 -9.29 -20.59
CA ALA A 321 4.53 -9.35 -22.05
C ALA A 321 3.26 -9.92 -22.71
N ALA A 322 2.37 -9.04 -23.17
CA ALA A 322 1.30 -9.40 -24.09
C ALA A 322 1.79 -9.25 -25.54
N LYS A 323 1.67 -10.36 -26.29
CA LYS A 323 1.73 -10.41 -27.75
C LYS A 323 0.73 -9.42 -28.33
N TRP A 324 1.17 -8.58 -29.26
CA TRP A 324 0.29 -7.78 -30.09
C TRP A 324 -0.05 -8.59 -31.34
N GLU A 325 -1.34 -8.78 -31.60
CA GLU A 325 -1.86 -9.00 -32.94
C GLU A 325 -2.48 -7.67 -33.40
N VAL A 326 -2.04 -7.18 -34.56
CA VAL A 326 -2.66 -6.08 -35.29
C VAL A 326 -2.81 -6.56 -36.74
N GLY A 327 -4.04 -6.56 -37.24
CA GLY A 327 -4.37 -6.89 -38.63
C GLY A 327 -4.90 -8.31 -38.82
N GLY A 328 -6.23 -8.47 -38.81
CA GLY A 328 -6.93 -9.72 -39.11
C GLY A 328 -6.75 -10.21 -40.54
N ARG A 329 -5.58 -10.78 -40.87
CA ARG A 329 -5.39 -11.68 -42.00
C ARG A 329 -4.54 -12.86 -41.55
N GLN A 330 -5.15 -14.04 -41.47
CA GLN A 330 -4.41 -15.30 -41.40
C GLN A 330 -3.74 -15.54 -42.76
N LEU A 331 -2.46 -15.18 -42.87
CA LEU A 331 -1.56 -15.78 -43.85
C LEU A 331 -0.69 -16.78 -43.10
N GLY A 332 -1.04 -18.06 -43.24
CA GLY A 332 -0.26 -19.16 -42.69
C GLY A 332 1.17 -19.12 -43.25
N ARG A 333 2.15 -18.93 -42.37
CA ARG A 333 3.54 -19.25 -42.71
C ARG A 333 3.73 -20.78 -42.70
N PRO A 334 4.42 -21.34 -43.71
CA PRO A 334 4.62 -22.77 -43.80
C PRO A 334 5.45 -23.29 -42.63
N ARG A 335 5.00 -24.40 -42.04
CA ARG A 335 5.72 -25.14 -41.01
C ARG A 335 7.01 -25.71 -41.61
N GLY A 336 8.14 -25.10 -41.29
CA GLY A 336 9.44 -25.76 -41.41
C GLY A 336 9.54 -26.93 -40.43
N PRO A 337 10.36 -27.96 -40.73
CA PRO A 337 10.45 -29.17 -39.93
C PRO A 337 10.99 -28.89 -38.52
N PRO A 338 10.61 -29.72 -37.53
CA PRO A 338 10.90 -29.47 -36.12
C PRO A 338 12.41 -29.56 -35.87
N ARG A 339 13.01 -28.42 -35.48
CA ARG A 339 14.39 -28.44 -34.97
C ARG A 339 14.42 -29.10 -33.59
N GLU A 340 15.28 -30.10 -33.54
CA GLU A 340 15.68 -30.93 -32.42
C GLU A 340 15.92 -30.11 -31.13
N ARG A 341 15.17 -30.42 -30.08
CA ARG A 341 15.31 -29.79 -28.77
C ARG A 341 16.62 -30.24 -28.12
N LYS A 342 17.67 -29.41 -28.24
CA LYS A 342 18.85 -29.51 -27.38
C LYS A 342 18.42 -29.25 -25.93
N ARG A 343 18.57 -30.29 -25.11
CA ARG A 343 18.45 -30.26 -23.65
C ARG A 343 19.55 -29.36 -23.06
N GLY A 344 19.20 -28.59 -22.04
CA GLY A 344 20.13 -28.09 -21.02
C GLY A 344 20.93 -26.85 -21.37
N ARG A 345 20.37 -25.66 -21.09
CA ARG A 345 21.19 -24.48 -20.74
C ARG A 345 20.72 -23.97 -19.38
N PRO A 346 21.55 -23.97 -18.33
CA PRO A 346 21.16 -23.45 -17.03
C PRO A 346 21.01 -21.93 -17.14
N SER A 347 19.80 -21.43 -16.93
CA SER A 347 19.55 -20.01 -16.75
C SER A 347 20.19 -19.55 -15.43
N ALA A 348 21.18 -18.68 -15.52
CA ALA A 348 21.84 -17.99 -14.40
C ALA A 348 20.90 -16.93 -13.76
N PRO A 349 21.23 -16.35 -12.59
CA PRO A 349 20.39 -16.47 -11.41
C PRO A 349 19.50 -15.25 -11.16
N HIS A 350 18.30 -15.25 -11.73
CA HIS A 350 17.24 -14.32 -11.29
C HIS A 350 16.76 -14.63 -9.86
N GLU A 351 17.03 -15.83 -9.34
CA GLU A 351 16.69 -16.25 -7.98
C GLU A 351 17.55 -15.59 -6.90
N ALA A 352 18.84 -15.31 -7.16
CA ALA A 352 19.74 -14.73 -6.15
C ALA A 352 19.43 -13.25 -5.87
N ALA A 353 19.11 -12.47 -6.91
CA ALA A 353 18.71 -11.06 -6.75
C ALA A 353 17.32 -10.90 -6.12
N SER A 354 16.41 -11.85 -6.34
CA SER A 354 15.09 -11.86 -5.70
C SER A 354 15.14 -12.40 -4.27
N ALA A 355 16.16 -13.17 -3.89
CA ALA A 355 16.37 -13.72 -2.54
C ALA A 355 16.91 -12.69 -1.54
N LEU A 356 17.61 -11.65 -2.00
CA LEU A 356 18.24 -10.63 -1.15
C LEU A 356 17.40 -9.36 -0.99
N SER A 357 16.26 -9.25 -1.67
CA SER A 357 15.32 -8.17 -1.38
C SER A 357 14.61 -8.47 -0.05
N PRO A 358 14.74 -7.63 0.99
CA PRO A 358 13.94 -7.75 2.22
C PRO A 358 12.43 -7.57 1.96
N SER A 359 12.04 -7.22 0.71
CA SER A 359 10.68 -7.17 0.21
C SER A 359 10.28 -8.40 -0.63
N ALA A 360 11.08 -9.47 -0.66
CA ALA A 360 10.66 -10.76 -1.23
C ALA A 360 9.32 -11.13 -0.57
N ALA A 361 8.25 -10.88 -1.31
CA ALA A 361 6.97 -10.54 -0.73
C ALA A 361 6.49 -11.72 0.11
N LYS A 362 6.27 -11.48 1.42
CA LYS A 362 5.59 -12.43 2.30
C LYS A 362 4.39 -12.97 1.53
N LYS A 363 4.49 -14.21 1.02
CA LYS A 363 3.44 -14.78 0.17
C LYS A 363 2.15 -14.68 0.99
N ALA A 364 1.14 -14.05 0.41
CA ALA A 364 -0.11 -13.82 1.12
C ALA A 364 -0.61 -15.16 1.69
N LYS A 365 -1.00 -15.18 2.96
CA LYS A 365 -1.46 -16.40 3.64
C LYS A 365 -2.62 -16.99 2.83
N LYS A 366 -2.52 -18.26 2.47
CA LYS A 366 -3.61 -18.95 1.76
C LYS A 366 -4.78 -19.12 2.72
N THR A 367 -5.98 -18.80 2.26
CA THR A 367 -7.23 -18.96 3.02
C THR A 367 -7.83 -20.35 2.75
N GLY A 368 -8.78 -20.80 3.59
CA GLY A 368 -9.51 -22.07 3.35
C GLY A 368 -10.16 -22.11 1.97
N PHE A 369 -10.74 -20.99 1.53
CA PHE A 369 -11.33 -20.86 0.19
C PHE A 369 -10.35 -21.16 -0.95
N HIS A 370 -9.05 -20.85 -0.81
CA HIS A 370 -8.08 -21.18 -1.86
C HIS A 370 -7.93 -22.69 -2.07
N PHE A 371 -8.00 -23.47 -1.00
CA PHE A 371 -7.89 -24.93 -1.08
C PHE A 371 -9.20 -25.54 -1.60
N TYR A 372 -10.34 -25.06 -1.10
CA TYR A 372 -11.65 -25.45 -1.63
C TYR A 372 -11.75 -25.18 -3.14
N PHE A 373 -11.41 -23.96 -3.55
CA PHE A 373 -11.43 -23.56 -4.95
C PHE A 373 -10.53 -24.45 -5.81
N ALA A 374 -9.31 -24.74 -5.36
CA ALA A 374 -8.37 -25.58 -6.11
C ALA A 374 -8.88 -27.01 -6.30
N ASP A 375 -9.57 -27.56 -5.29
CA ASP A 375 -10.11 -28.92 -5.36
C ASP A 375 -11.40 -29.00 -6.21
N HIS A 376 -12.23 -27.97 -6.18
CA HIS A 376 -13.57 -27.99 -6.78
C HIS A 376 -13.63 -27.41 -8.20
N ILE A 377 -12.67 -26.57 -8.61
CA ILE A 377 -12.72 -25.89 -9.92
C ILE A 377 -12.69 -26.85 -11.12
N ASP A 378 -11.95 -27.95 -11.03
CA ASP A 378 -11.85 -28.91 -12.13
C ASP A 378 -13.10 -29.79 -12.26
N ALA A 379 -13.74 -30.14 -11.13
CA ALA A 379 -15.05 -30.79 -11.15
C ALA A 379 -16.09 -29.88 -11.80
N LEU A 380 -16.08 -28.58 -11.48
CA LEU A 380 -16.99 -27.59 -12.07
C LEU A 380 -16.73 -27.39 -13.57
N ARG A 381 -15.46 -27.35 -13.99
CA ARG A 381 -15.07 -27.30 -15.41
C ARG A 381 -15.55 -28.51 -16.21
N ARG A 382 -15.52 -29.71 -15.62
CA ARG A 382 -16.04 -30.93 -16.26
C ARG A 382 -17.57 -30.88 -16.42
N ARG A 383 -18.29 -30.35 -15.43
CA ARG A 383 -19.75 -30.17 -15.50
C ARG A 383 -20.17 -29.09 -16.49
N ARG A 384 -19.33 -28.07 -16.68
CA ARG A 384 -19.60 -26.91 -17.55
C ARG A 384 -18.44 -26.62 -18.50
N PRO A 385 -18.19 -27.50 -19.49
CA PRO A 385 -17.16 -27.27 -20.48
C PRO A 385 -17.43 -25.95 -21.22
N GLY A 386 -16.41 -25.10 -21.36
CA GLY A 386 -16.49 -23.82 -22.05
C GLY A 386 -16.95 -22.63 -21.20
N ALA A 387 -17.35 -22.83 -19.95
CA ALA A 387 -17.66 -21.71 -19.05
C ALA A 387 -16.39 -20.89 -18.70
N PRO A 388 -16.46 -19.55 -18.70
CA PRO A 388 -15.31 -18.72 -18.34
C PRO A 388 -14.95 -18.88 -16.86
N THR A 389 -13.65 -18.94 -16.53
CA THR A 389 -13.16 -19.13 -15.16
C THR A 389 -13.76 -18.14 -14.15
N ALA A 390 -14.02 -16.89 -14.55
CA ALA A 390 -14.63 -15.90 -13.68
C ALA A 390 -16.06 -16.28 -13.23
N ARG A 391 -16.85 -16.92 -14.12
CA ARG A 391 -18.20 -17.39 -13.79
C ARG A 391 -18.14 -18.59 -12.85
N LEU A 392 -17.22 -19.52 -13.09
CA LEU A 392 -16.96 -20.68 -12.22
C LEU A 392 -16.50 -20.25 -10.82
N GLN A 393 -15.64 -19.22 -10.75
CA GLN A 393 -15.17 -18.68 -9.49
C GLN A 393 -16.28 -18.04 -8.66
N LYS A 394 -17.20 -17.31 -9.31
CA LYS A 394 -18.35 -16.73 -8.62
C LYS A 394 -19.25 -17.82 -8.02
N GLU A 395 -19.53 -18.87 -8.79
CA GLU A 395 -20.33 -20.00 -8.33
C GLU A 395 -19.70 -20.72 -7.12
N LEU A 396 -18.40 -21.04 -7.17
CA LEU A 396 -17.70 -21.62 -6.01
C LEU A 396 -17.67 -20.68 -4.81
N GLN A 397 -17.63 -19.36 -5.03
CA GLN A 397 -17.66 -18.38 -3.95
C GLN A 397 -19.04 -18.32 -3.28
N ASP A 398 -20.11 -18.44 -4.06
CA ASP A 398 -21.48 -18.49 -3.55
C ASP A 398 -21.74 -19.82 -2.79
N GLU A 399 -21.28 -20.96 -3.34
CA GLU A 399 -21.28 -22.25 -2.63
C GLU A 399 -20.51 -22.17 -1.30
N TRP A 400 -19.31 -21.58 -1.32
CA TRP A 400 -18.49 -21.41 -0.11
C TRP A 400 -19.17 -20.57 0.98
N ARG A 401 -19.96 -19.56 0.58
CA ARG A 401 -20.72 -18.72 1.52
C ARG A 401 -21.93 -19.45 2.09
N ALA A 402 -22.55 -20.34 1.30
CA ALA A 402 -23.69 -21.14 1.73
C ALA A 402 -23.30 -22.31 2.65
N MET A 403 -22.07 -22.83 2.54
CA MET A 403 -21.59 -23.92 3.39
C MET A 403 -21.58 -23.56 4.88
N GLY A 404 -21.93 -24.53 5.73
CA GLY A 404 -21.82 -24.40 7.18
C GLY A 404 -20.37 -24.27 7.67
N GLU A 405 -20.15 -23.89 8.92
CA GLU A 405 -18.79 -23.81 9.48
C GLU A 405 -18.13 -25.20 9.55
N ALA A 406 -18.89 -26.23 9.95
CA ALA A 406 -18.42 -27.62 9.99
C ALA A 406 -17.94 -28.15 8.63
N GLU A 407 -18.55 -27.72 7.53
CA GLU A 407 -18.13 -28.10 6.17
C GLU A 407 -16.90 -27.33 5.70
N ARG A 408 -16.69 -26.12 6.24
CA ARG A 408 -15.52 -25.28 5.95
C ARG A 408 -14.28 -25.66 6.75
N ASP A 409 -14.45 -26.36 7.86
CA ASP A 409 -13.37 -26.74 8.79
C ASP A 409 -12.21 -27.53 8.18
N PRO A 410 -12.44 -28.56 7.32
CA PRO A 410 -11.34 -29.30 6.69
C PRO A 410 -10.40 -28.39 5.90
N TRP A 411 -10.98 -27.44 5.14
CA TRP A 411 -10.25 -26.46 4.33
C TRP A 411 -9.55 -25.41 5.20
N ALA A 412 -10.19 -24.99 6.29
CA ALA A 412 -9.59 -24.08 7.25
C ALA A 412 -8.38 -24.73 7.96
N LEU A 413 -8.47 -26.01 8.31
CA LEU A 413 -7.39 -26.79 8.90
C LEU A 413 -6.23 -26.97 7.90
N GLN A 414 -6.54 -27.29 6.64
CA GLN A 414 -5.55 -27.40 5.58
C GLN A 414 -4.82 -26.07 5.34
N ALA A 415 -5.54 -24.95 5.34
CA ALA A 415 -4.95 -23.62 5.24
C ALA A 415 -4.05 -23.29 6.43
N LYS A 416 -4.46 -23.64 7.66
CA LYS A 416 -3.62 -23.47 8.86
C LYS A 416 -2.33 -24.30 8.74
N ARG A 417 -2.42 -25.56 8.33
CA ARG A 417 -1.27 -26.44 8.14
C ARG A 417 -0.30 -25.90 7.08
N HIS A 418 -0.81 -25.57 5.88
CA HIS A 418 0.02 -25.00 4.82
C HIS A 418 0.70 -23.69 5.25
N ASN A 419 -0.02 -22.80 5.93
CA ASN A 419 0.57 -21.54 6.39
C ASN A 419 1.64 -21.78 7.47
N ARG A 420 1.44 -22.76 8.37
CA ARG A 420 2.46 -23.16 9.35
C ARG A 420 3.69 -23.73 8.67
N ASP A 421 3.51 -24.66 7.74
CA ASP A 421 4.60 -25.32 7.03
C ASP A 421 5.36 -24.32 6.14
N ALA A 422 4.68 -23.35 5.53
CA ALA A 422 5.30 -22.27 4.77
C ALA A 422 6.13 -21.32 5.65
N ILE A 423 5.65 -21.00 6.87
CA ILE A 423 6.43 -20.22 7.84
C ILE A 423 7.65 -21.01 8.31
N ALA A 424 7.49 -22.30 8.61
CA ALA A 424 8.60 -23.17 9.00
C ALA A 424 9.66 -23.27 7.90
N ALA A 425 9.25 -23.43 6.63
CA ALA A 425 10.17 -23.46 5.50
C ALA A 425 10.89 -22.12 5.27
N GLU A 426 10.20 -20.99 5.46
CA GLU A 426 10.83 -19.67 5.37
C GLU A 426 11.83 -19.45 6.51
N ASN A 427 11.49 -19.84 7.74
CA ASN A 427 12.42 -19.78 8.86
C ASN A 427 13.65 -20.67 8.60
N ALA A 428 13.46 -21.91 8.16
CA ALA A 428 14.58 -22.80 7.82
C ALA A 428 15.47 -22.22 6.69
N ARG A 429 14.87 -21.51 5.73
CA ARG A 429 15.62 -20.78 4.69
C ARG A 429 16.43 -19.61 5.28
N LEU A 430 15.86 -18.86 6.23
CA LEU A 430 16.54 -17.77 6.90
C LEU A 430 17.70 -18.30 7.77
N ASP A 431 17.50 -19.41 8.47
CA ASP A 431 18.54 -20.08 9.26
C ASP A 431 19.71 -20.51 8.35
N ALA A 432 19.41 -21.17 7.22
CA ALA A 432 20.43 -21.56 6.25
C ALA A 432 21.18 -20.37 5.61
N LEU A 433 20.50 -19.22 5.44
CA LEU A 433 21.14 -17.99 4.97
C LEU A 433 22.03 -17.36 6.05
N ALA A 434 21.61 -17.40 7.32
CA ALA A 434 22.40 -16.92 8.44
C ALA A 434 23.67 -17.75 8.63
N ASP A 435 23.55 -19.08 8.56
CA ASP A 435 24.68 -20.02 8.59
C ASP A 435 25.68 -19.71 7.47
N ARG A 436 25.18 -19.49 6.25
CA ARG A 436 26.03 -19.14 5.09
C ARG A 436 26.70 -17.78 5.23
N ALA A 437 26.06 -16.84 5.92
CA ALA A 437 26.60 -15.51 6.18
C ALA A 437 27.59 -15.48 7.36
N GLY A 438 27.77 -16.60 8.08
CA GLY A 438 28.56 -16.63 9.32
C GLY A 438 27.97 -15.76 10.42
N VAL A 439 26.68 -15.43 10.33
CA VAL A 439 25.97 -14.66 11.34
C VAL A 439 25.36 -15.66 12.31
N THR A 440 25.99 -15.84 13.46
CA THR A 440 25.34 -16.51 14.60
C THR A 440 24.12 -15.69 15.00
N VAL A 441 22.94 -16.16 14.61
CA VAL A 441 21.68 -15.64 15.13
C VAL A 441 21.71 -15.92 16.63
N LEU A 442 21.85 -14.87 17.44
CA LEU A 442 21.73 -14.97 18.89
C LEU A 442 20.40 -15.67 19.20
N ASP A 443 20.49 -16.85 19.83
CA ASP A 443 19.34 -17.65 20.20
C ASP A 443 18.52 -16.90 21.26
N LEU A 444 17.52 -16.15 20.80
CA LEU A 444 16.57 -15.44 21.66
C LEU A 444 15.51 -16.40 22.25
N SER A 445 15.66 -17.72 22.11
CA SER A 445 14.73 -18.72 22.64
C SER A 445 15.04 -19.18 24.07
N GLU A 446 15.92 -18.48 24.81
CA GLU A 446 16.04 -18.67 26.25
C GLU A 446 14.62 -18.71 26.88
N PRO A 447 14.24 -19.83 27.51
CA PRO A 447 12.88 -20.01 27.98
C PRO A 447 12.60 -18.94 29.02
N LEU A 448 11.71 -18.02 28.68
CA LEU A 448 11.12 -17.09 29.64
C LEU A 448 10.66 -17.92 30.83
N ARG A 449 11.35 -17.72 31.96
CA ARG A 449 11.07 -18.38 33.25
C ARG A 449 9.55 -18.47 33.46
N PRO A 450 9.02 -19.62 33.93
CA PRO A 450 7.59 -19.80 34.10
C PRO A 450 7.02 -18.62 34.90
N LYS A 451 6.00 -17.97 34.33
CA LYS A 451 5.25 -16.91 35.01
C LYS A 451 4.81 -17.49 36.37
N LYS A 452 5.35 -16.93 37.46
CA LYS A 452 4.91 -17.26 38.82
C LYS A 452 3.38 -17.15 38.85
N THR A 453 2.73 -18.27 39.10
CA THR A 453 1.32 -18.34 39.41
C THR A 453 1.05 -17.43 40.60
N LYS A 454 -0.03 -16.66 40.50
CA LYS A 454 -0.54 -15.77 41.54
C LYS A 454 -0.73 -16.61 42.82
N PRO A 455 -0.20 -16.22 43.99
CA PRO A 455 -0.46 -16.96 45.22
C PRO A 455 -1.97 -16.98 45.47
N GLU A 456 -2.49 -18.19 45.62
CA GLU A 456 -3.86 -18.49 45.97
C GLU A 456 -4.10 -17.91 47.37
N SER A 457 -4.94 -16.87 47.44
CA SER A 457 -5.36 -16.25 48.68
C SER A 457 -6.17 -17.26 49.49
N GLN A 458 -5.60 -17.74 50.60
CA GLN A 458 -6.33 -18.55 51.57
C GLN A 458 -7.50 -17.76 52.17
N PRO A 459 -8.66 -18.38 52.39
CA PRO A 459 -9.78 -17.74 53.07
C PRO A 459 -9.44 -17.51 54.54
N VAL A 460 -9.57 -16.27 54.98
CA VAL A 460 -9.53 -15.90 56.40
C VAL A 460 -10.81 -16.42 57.05
N VAL A 461 -10.69 -17.45 57.87
CA VAL A 461 -11.77 -17.91 58.75
C VAL A 461 -11.74 -17.02 59.99
N PHE A 462 -12.80 -16.24 60.19
CA PHE A 462 -13.08 -15.61 61.48
C PHE A 462 -13.86 -16.62 62.33
N GLU A 463 -13.29 -17.05 63.45
CA GLU A 463 -14.04 -17.72 64.51
C GLU A 463 -14.89 -16.68 65.26
N VAL A 464 -16.15 -17.04 65.52
CA VAL A 464 -17.15 -16.28 66.28
C VAL A 464 -17.23 -16.83 67.69
#